data_AF-A0A7S2XXW0-F1
#
_entry.id   AF-A0A7S2XXW0-F1
#
_cell.length_a   1.000
_cell.length_b   1.000
_cell.length_c   1.000
_cell.angle_alpha   90.00
_cell.angle_beta   90.00
_cell.angle_gamma   90.00
#
_symmetry.space_group_name_H-M   'P 1'
#
loop_
_entity.id
_entity.type
_entity.pdbx_description
1 polymer ?
#
loop_
_entity_poly.entity_id
_entity_poly.type
_entity_poly.pdbx_seq_one_letter_code
_entity_poly.pdbx_strand_id
1 'polypeptide(L)'
;FLQNEGKVLRFFAMWDDTNRLYGDVLPFTLQYYVADDTMEVLQLHEANNGRHPFPKLLKRMKVPQPSDDGPEASMNRGMEFEGEMDSKGKVYHWTDLAVGKSVTVFNRQLNLVDCDDFTRNFYEQQGRPFLDS
;
A
#
# COMPACT_ATOMS: atom_id res chain seq x y z
N PHE A 1 9.98 -4.83 -23.45
CA PHE A 1 8.78 -4.70 -22.60
C PHE A 1 8.47 -6.01 -21.85
N LEU A 2 9.45 -6.61 -21.15
CA LEU A 2 9.30 -7.92 -20.47
C LEU A 2 10.01 -8.00 -19.10
N GLN A 3 10.76 -6.98 -18.71
CA GLN A 3 11.70 -7.07 -17.59
C GLN A 3 11.02 -7.08 -16.21
N ASN A 4 9.72 -6.74 -16.16
CA ASN A 4 8.93 -6.61 -14.93
C ASN A 4 7.73 -7.56 -14.88
N GLU A 5 7.50 -8.36 -15.93
CA GLU A 5 6.41 -9.35 -15.94
C GLU A 5 6.64 -10.42 -14.87
N GLY A 6 5.64 -10.64 -14.02
CA GLY A 6 5.71 -11.58 -12.90
C GLY A 6 6.42 -11.08 -11.64
N LYS A 7 6.98 -9.85 -11.63
CA LYS A 7 7.58 -9.28 -10.42
C LYS A 7 6.49 -8.73 -9.50
N VAL A 8 6.25 -9.43 -8.39
CA VAL A 8 5.29 -9.03 -7.37
C VAL A 8 6.04 -8.81 -6.07
N LEU A 9 5.94 -7.60 -5.53
CA LEU A 9 6.51 -7.27 -4.23
C LEU A 9 5.46 -7.56 -3.16
N ARG A 10 5.79 -8.39 -2.19
CA ARG A 10 4.90 -8.80 -1.11
C ARG A 10 5.38 -8.20 0.20
N PHE A 11 4.48 -7.47 0.84
CA PHE A 11 4.66 -6.91 2.17
C PHE A 11 3.67 -7.53 3.14
N PHE A 12 4.12 -7.79 4.36
CA PHE A 12 3.29 -8.12 5.50
C PHE A 12 2.96 -6.84 6.23
N ALA A 13 1.67 -6.61 6.47
CA ALA A 13 1.16 -5.40 7.08
C ALA A 13 0.25 -5.73 8.26
N MET A 14 0.20 -4.85 9.24
CA MET A 14 -0.70 -4.95 10.39
C MET A 14 -1.62 -3.74 10.40
N TRP A 15 -2.91 -3.98 10.57
CA TRP A 15 -3.89 -2.92 10.83
C TRP A 15 -4.31 -2.98 12.29
N ASP A 16 -4.06 -1.90 13.02
CA ASP A 16 -4.48 -1.77 14.41
C ASP A 16 -5.86 -1.09 14.46
N ASP A 17 -6.89 -1.82 14.90
CA ASP A 17 -8.23 -1.27 15.18
C ASP A 17 -8.51 -1.22 16.69
N THR A 18 -7.50 -1.44 17.56
CA THR A 18 -7.63 -1.57 19.03
C THR A 18 -8.22 -0.34 19.72
N ASN A 19 -8.25 0.81 19.04
CA ASN A 19 -8.92 2.01 19.50
C ASN A 19 -10.46 1.85 19.64
N ARG A 20 -11.04 0.76 19.12
CA ARG A 20 -12.46 0.42 19.30
C ARG A 20 -12.66 -0.57 20.45
N LEU A 21 -13.84 -0.53 21.07
CA LEU A 21 -14.26 -1.41 22.19
C LEU A 21 -14.11 -2.93 21.92
N TYR A 22 -13.99 -3.33 20.65
CA TYR A 22 -13.72 -4.71 20.20
C TYR A 22 -12.69 -4.72 19.06
N GLY A 23 -11.72 -3.82 19.16
CA GLY A 23 -10.67 -3.68 18.18
C GLY A 23 -9.64 -4.80 18.28
N ASP A 24 -9.31 -5.40 17.14
CA ASP A 24 -8.24 -6.39 17.02
C ASP A 24 -7.12 -5.83 16.15
N VAL A 25 -5.91 -6.36 16.34
CA VAL A 25 -4.82 -6.16 15.38
C VAL A 25 -4.94 -7.23 14.31
N LEU A 26 -5.22 -6.81 13.09
CA LEU A 26 -5.49 -7.72 11.98
C LEU A 26 -4.29 -7.76 11.02
N PRO A 27 -3.72 -8.94 10.74
CA PRO A 27 -2.67 -9.10 9.76
C PRO A 27 -3.22 -9.02 8.33
N PHE A 28 -2.47 -8.37 7.46
CA PHE A 28 -2.74 -8.21 6.03
C PHE A 28 -1.49 -8.56 5.22
N THR A 29 -1.71 -9.00 3.99
CA THR A 29 -0.67 -9.12 2.96
C THR A 29 -0.96 -8.11 1.87
N LEU A 30 0.01 -7.26 1.56
CA LEU A 30 -0.04 -6.31 0.47
C LEU A 30 0.85 -6.82 -0.67
N GLN A 31 0.28 -6.90 -1.88
CA GLN A 31 0.98 -7.34 -3.07
C GLN A 31 1.02 -6.19 -4.08
N TYR A 32 2.21 -5.74 -4.45
CA TYR A 32 2.44 -4.70 -5.45
C TYR A 32 2.95 -5.30 -6.75
N TYR A 33 2.26 -5.04 -7.85
CA TYR A 33 2.60 -5.53 -9.17
C TYR A 33 3.41 -4.47 -9.93
N VAL A 34 4.71 -4.72 -10.09
CA VAL A 34 5.66 -3.76 -10.69
C VAL A 34 5.44 -3.58 -12.20
N ALA A 35 4.70 -4.49 -12.84
CA ALA A 35 4.40 -4.41 -14.26
C ALA A 35 3.39 -3.29 -14.62
N ASP A 36 2.49 -2.95 -13.70
CA ASP A 36 1.33 -2.10 -13.97
C ASP A 36 0.96 -1.13 -12.84
N ASP A 37 1.81 -1.04 -11.80
CA ASP A 37 1.67 -0.18 -10.63
C ASP A 37 0.34 -0.41 -9.86
N THR A 38 -0.14 -1.65 -9.84
CA THR A 38 -1.36 -2.00 -9.09
C THR A 38 -1.03 -2.70 -7.79
N MET A 39 -1.97 -2.64 -6.86
CA MET A 39 -1.84 -3.21 -5.53
C MET A 39 -3.06 -4.06 -5.21
N GLU A 40 -2.83 -5.17 -4.51
CA GLU A 40 -3.86 -6.00 -3.93
C GLU A 40 -3.60 -6.13 -2.43
N VAL A 41 -4.66 -6.02 -1.61
CA VAL A 41 -4.55 -6.19 -0.16
C VAL A 41 -5.49 -7.31 0.27
N LEU A 42 -4.89 -8.35 0.84
CA LEU A 42 -5.58 -9.53 1.34
C LEU A 42 -5.50 -9.55 2.85
N GLN A 43 -6.64 -9.76 3.50
CA GLN A 43 -6.65 -10.03 4.93
C GLN A 43 -6.11 -11.44 5.17
N LEU A 44 -5.13 -11.56 6.06
CA LEU A 44 -4.65 -12.86 6.51
C LEU A 44 -5.61 -13.35 7.60
N HIS A 45 -6.27 -14.48 7.35
CA HIS A 45 -7.12 -15.12 8.34
C HIS A 45 -6.33 -16.22 9.07
N GLU A 46 -6.26 -16.15 10.39
CA GLU A 46 -5.76 -17.27 11.17
C GLU A 46 -6.80 -18.40 11.15
N ALA A 47 -6.35 -19.61 10.82
CA ALA A 47 -7.20 -20.77 10.62
C ALA A 47 -7.80 -21.30 11.94
N ASN A 48 -8.72 -20.55 12.57
CA ASN A 48 -9.66 -21.07 13.58
C ASN A 48 -10.80 -20.11 13.96
N ASN A 49 -10.99 -18.96 13.30
CA ASN A 49 -11.88 -17.89 13.80
C ASN A 49 -13.29 -17.88 13.17
N GLY A 50 -13.72 -18.97 12.54
CA GLY A 50 -15.11 -19.14 12.03
C GLY A 50 -15.59 -18.09 11.02
N ARG A 51 -14.73 -17.18 10.56
CA ARG A 51 -15.01 -16.16 9.55
C ARG A 51 -14.57 -16.67 8.19
N HIS A 52 -15.26 -16.24 7.14
CA HIS A 52 -15.03 -16.66 5.76
C HIS A 52 -13.55 -16.61 5.36
N PRO A 53 -13.04 -17.60 4.60
CA PRO A 53 -11.61 -17.89 4.55
C PRO A 53 -10.74 -16.72 4.07
N PHE A 54 -11.21 -15.83 3.19
CA PHE A 54 -10.41 -14.68 2.72
C PHE A 54 -11.28 -13.54 2.15
N PRO A 55 -11.81 -12.60 2.96
CA PRO A 55 -12.35 -11.37 2.38
C PRO A 55 -11.16 -10.52 1.90
N LYS A 56 -10.94 -10.46 0.58
CA LYS A 56 -10.00 -9.51 -0.02
C LYS A 56 -10.42 -8.10 0.41
N LEU A 57 -9.55 -7.37 1.09
CA LEU A 57 -9.84 -6.00 1.51
C LEU A 57 -9.88 -5.05 0.31
N LEU A 58 -8.98 -5.30 -0.65
CA LEU A 58 -8.85 -4.53 -1.88
C LEU A 58 -8.58 -5.51 -3.04
N LYS A 59 -9.43 -5.47 -4.08
CA LYS A 59 -9.12 -6.14 -5.36
C LYS A 59 -8.03 -5.36 -6.09
N ARG A 60 -7.19 -6.05 -6.85
CA ARG A 60 -6.10 -5.47 -7.64
C ARG A 60 -6.52 -4.19 -8.36
N MET A 61 -5.99 -3.06 -7.92
CA MET A 61 -6.23 -1.75 -8.52
C MET A 61 -5.10 -0.77 -8.21
N LYS A 62 -5.03 0.34 -8.95
CA LYS A 62 -4.14 1.46 -8.60
C LYS A 62 -4.72 2.16 -7.38
N VAL A 63 -3.96 2.21 -6.30
CA VAL A 63 -4.40 2.84 -5.06
C VAL A 63 -3.92 4.30 -5.08
N PRO A 64 -4.85 5.29 -5.01
CA PRO A 64 -4.47 6.68 -4.85
C PRO A 64 -3.87 6.88 -3.44
N GLN A 65 -2.75 7.59 -3.37
CA GLN A 65 -2.23 8.14 -2.12
C GLN A 65 -3.22 9.21 -1.64
N PRO A 66 -3.49 9.30 -0.33
CA PRO A 66 -4.20 10.44 0.21
C PRO A 66 -3.38 11.70 -0.10
N SER A 67 -3.95 12.64 -0.84
CA SER A 67 -3.32 13.94 -1.06
C SER A 67 -3.09 14.62 0.29
N ASP A 68 -1.88 15.13 0.51
CA ASP A 68 -1.52 15.91 1.70
C ASP A 68 -2.34 17.23 1.78
N ASP A 69 -2.85 17.67 0.64
CA ASP A 69 -3.93 18.65 0.53
C ASP A 69 -5.21 18.08 1.16
N GLY A 70 -5.41 18.40 2.43
CA GLY A 70 -6.65 18.13 3.15
C GLY A 70 -7.91 18.67 2.42
N PRO A 71 -9.11 18.39 2.95
CA PRO A 71 -10.38 18.76 2.31
C PRO A 71 -10.58 20.27 2.04
N GLU A 72 -9.71 21.15 2.55
CA GLU A 72 -9.76 22.60 2.37
C GLU A 72 -9.19 23.11 1.03
N ALA A 73 -8.37 22.32 0.32
CA ALA A 73 -7.81 22.76 -0.98
C ALA A 73 -8.84 22.76 -2.12
N SER A 74 -10.02 22.18 -1.91
CA SER A 74 -11.11 22.14 -2.89
C SER A 74 -11.82 23.50 -3.07
N MET A 75 -11.54 24.50 -2.22
CA MET A 75 -12.25 25.79 -2.25
C MET A 75 -11.43 27.02 -2.67
N ASN A 76 -10.12 26.89 -2.94
CA ASN A 76 -9.29 28.05 -3.32
C ASN A 76 -8.22 27.75 -4.39
N ARG A 77 -8.61 27.31 -5.59
CA ARG A 77 -7.72 27.41 -6.76
C ARG A 77 -8.33 28.25 -7.87
N GLY A 78 -8.52 29.53 -7.57
CA GLY A 78 -8.45 30.60 -8.56
C GLY A 78 -7.02 31.13 -8.61
N MET A 79 -6.10 30.38 -9.24
CA MET A 79 -4.89 30.96 -9.85
C MET A 79 -4.18 29.92 -10.73
N GLU A 80 -4.36 30.16 -12.01
CA GLU A 80 -3.52 29.82 -13.16
C GLU A 80 -2.01 29.69 -12.87
N PHE A 81 -1.45 28.50 -13.14
CA PHE A 81 -0.07 28.34 -13.60
C PHE A 81 -0.03 27.12 -14.54
N GLU A 82 0.43 27.35 -15.77
CA GLU A 82 0.62 26.36 -16.81
C GLU A 82 1.70 25.34 -16.41
N GLY A 83 1.24 24.18 -16.01
CA GLY A 83 1.98 22.93 -16.00
C GLY A 83 0.91 21.85 -16.03
N GLU A 84 1.00 20.94 -16.99
CA GLU A 84 0.05 19.85 -17.20
C GLU A 84 -0.02 18.95 -15.95
N MET A 85 -0.76 19.39 -14.93
CA MET A 85 -1.03 18.62 -13.72
C MET A 85 -2.19 17.70 -14.04
N ASP A 86 -1.84 16.51 -14.52
CA ASP A 86 -2.73 15.36 -14.55
C ASP A 86 -3.39 15.26 -13.16
N SER A 87 -4.63 15.72 -13.04
CA SER A 87 -5.40 15.78 -11.79
C SER A 87 -5.75 14.38 -11.24
N LYS A 88 -5.04 13.34 -11.67
CA LYS A 88 -5.10 12.00 -11.10
C LYS A 88 -4.24 12.01 -9.85
N GLY A 89 -4.88 11.96 -8.68
CA GLY A 89 -4.20 11.87 -7.40
C GLY A 89 -3.02 10.89 -7.45
N LYS A 90 -1.89 11.31 -6.85
CA LYS A 90 -0.63 10.56 -6.82
C LYS A 90 -0.93 9.10 -6.44
N VAL A 91 -0.60 8.11 -7.27
CA VAL A 91 -0.80 6.69 -6.95
C VAL A 91 0.40 6.15 -6.16
N TYR A 92 0.21 5.14 -5.31
CA TYR A 92 1.33 4.50 -4.62
C TYR A 92 2.30 3.90 -5.63
N HIS A 93 3.57 4.29 -5.52
CA HIS A 93 4.65 3.67 -6.26
C HIS A 93 5.45 2.76 -5.32
N TRP A 94 6.13 1.74 -5.84
CA TRP A 94 6.92 0.85 -5.00
C TRP A 94 7.95 1.63 -4.15
N THR A 95 8.52 2.73 -4.65
CA THR A 95 9.43 3.58 -3.86
C THR A 95 8.81 4.22 -2.60
N ASP A 96 7.48 4.37 -2.57
CA ASP A 96 6.76 4.86 -1.40
C ASP A 96 6.51 3.74 -0.37
N LEU A 97 6.63 2.47 -0.77
CA LEU A 97 6.43 1.29 0.07
C LEU A 97 7.77 0.87 0.68
N ALA A 98 7.81 0.64 1.99
CA ALA A 98 8.97 0.07 2.65
C ALA A 98 8.57 -0.51 4.00
N VAL A 99 9.35 -1.47 4.50
CA VAL A 99 9.21 -1.96 5.87
C VAL A 99 9.38 -0.77 6.84
N GLY A 100 8.49 -0.66 7.82
CA GLY A 100 8.39 0.45 8.76
C GLY A 100 7.51 1.63 8.30
N LYS A 101 7.05 1.65 7.05
CA LYS A 101 6.11 2.68 6.56
C LYS A 101 4.65 2.25 6.73
N SER A 102 3.75 3.24 6.75
CA SER A 102 2.30 3.01 6.73
C SER A 102 1.71 3.34 5.37
N VAL A 103 0.75 2.52 4.93
CA VAL A 103 -0.01 2.70 3.68
C VAL A 103 -1.49 2.84 4.04
N THR A 104 -2.11 3.93 3.62
CA THR A 104 -3.55 4.14 3.83
C THR A 104 -4.34 3.56 2.67
N VAL A 105 -5.17 2.55 2.94
CA VAL A 105 -6.05 1.90 1.96
C VAL A 105 -7.48 1.90 2.51
N PHE A 106 -8.44 2.50 1.78
CA PHE A 106 -9.85 2.62 2.20
C PHE A 106 -10.05 3.08 3.65
N ASN A 107 -9.36 4.16 4.05
CA ASN A 107 -9.42 4.71 5.41
C ASN A 107 -8.93 3.74 6.50
N ARG A 108 -8.08 2.77 6.13
CA ARG A 108 -7.34 1.89 7.05
C ARG A 108 -5.85 2.13 6.88
N GLN A 109 -5.17 2.46 7.96
CA GLN A 109 -3.71 2.63 7.97
C GLN A 109 -3.04 1.28 8.20
N LEU A 110 -2.49 0.71 7.13
CA LEU A 110 -1.78 -0.56 7.15
C LEU A 110 -0.30 -0.29 7.42
N ASN A 111 0.22 -0.77 8.55
CA ASN A 111 1.63 -0.62 8.91
C ASN A 111 2.42 -1.77 8.29
N LEU A 112 3.31 -1.49 7.35
CA LEU A 112 4.18 -2.48 6.73
C LEU A 112 5.24 -2.91 7.75
N VAL A 113 5.14 -4.14 8.23
CA VAL A 113 6.01 -4.66 9.29
C VAL A 113 7.13 -5.54 8.73
N ASP A 114 6.91 -6.18 7.59
CA ASP A 114 7.90 -7.08 6.98
C ASP A 114 7.67 -7.24 5.47
N CYS A 115 8.59 -7.89 4.76
CA CYS A 115 8.47 -8.23 3.34
C CYS A 115 9.11 -9.59 3.03
N ASP A 116 8.77 -10.17 1.88
CA ASP A 116 9.38 -11.45 1.46
C ASP A 116 10.81 -11.27 0.88
N ASP A 117 11.56 -12.37 0.78
CA ASP A 117 12.95 -12.37 0.29
C ASP A 117 13.09 -11.84 -1.15
N PHE A 118 12.11 -12.10 -2.02
CA PHE A 118 12.13 -11.57 -3.38
C PHE A 118 11.97 -10.06 -3.36
N THR A 119 11.08 -9.52 -2.53
CA THR A 119 10.95 -8.07 -2.34
C THR A 119 12.25 -7.47 -1.84
N ARG A 120 12.89 -8.07 -0.83
CA ARG A 120 14.18 -7.60 -0.30
C ARG A 120 15.25 -7.53 -1.39
N ASN A 121 15.45 -8.63 -2.11
CA ASN A 121 16.43 -8.70 -3.21
C ASN A 121 16.09 -7.71 -4.35
N PHE A 122 14.81 -7.51 -4.66
CA PHE A 122 14.40 -6.50 -5.63
C PHE A 122 14.84 -5.10 -5.20
N TYR A 123 14.59 -4.71 -3.95
CA TYR A 123 14.99 -3.41 -3.42
C TYR A 123 16.52 -3.23 -3.41
N GLU A 124 17.26 -4.29 -3.07
CA GLU A 124 18.73 -4.30 -3.16
C GLU A 124 19.22 -4.10 -4.60
N GLN A 125 18.65 -4.80 -5.58
CA GLN A 125 18.98 -4.63 -7.00
C GLN A 125 18.66 -3.23 -7.53
N GLN A 126 17.65 -2.56 -6.96
CA GLN A 126 17.32 -1.17 -7.27
C GLN A 126 18.17 -0.15 -6.47
N GLY A 127 19.12 -0.60 -5.65
CA GLY A 127 19.99 0.26 -4.85
C GLY A 127 19.31 0.90 -3.64
N ARG A 128 18.22 0.32 -3.15
CA ARG A 128 17.44 0.78 -1.98
C ARG A 128 17.26 -0.32 -0.93
N PRO A 129 18.35 -0.89 -0.39
CA PRO A 129 18.23 -1.94 0.64
C PRO A 129 17.40 -1.46 1.83
N PHE A 130 16.63 -2.36 2.43
CA PHE A 130 16.01 -2.08 3.73
C PHE A 130 17.12 -1.93 4.77
N LEU A 131 17.04 -0.87 5.59
CA LEU A 131 17.94 -0.69 6.72
C LEU A 131 17.53 -1.70 7.79
N ASP A 132 18.20 -2.85 7.84
CA ASP A 132 18.12 -3.77 8.97
C ASP A 132 18.71 -3.02 10.19
N SER A 133 17.86 -2.68 11.17
CA SER A 133 18.28 -2.01 12.42
C SER A 133 18.35 -3.01 13.55
#